data_AF-A0A6J0ZP34-F1
#
_entry.id   AF-A0A6J0ZP34-F1
#
_cell.length_a   1.000
_cell.length_b   1.000
_cell.length_c   1.000
_cell.angle_alpha   90.00
_cell.angle_beta   90.00
_cell.angle_gamma   90.00
#
_symmetry.space_group_name_H-M   'P 1'
#
loop_
_entity.id
_entity.type
_entity.pdbx_description
1 polymer ?
#
loop_
_entity_poly.entity_id
_entity_poly.type
_entity_poly.pdbx_seq_one_letter_code
_entity_poly.pdbx_strand_id
1 'polypeptide(L)'
;MRKLARNFRKSEDDKFSLPTLDDSRPMDTHEQEEVVRSLERMHAQQSLQWKSVFAALLFCYAAFLLYSIYQQALFPWELRYHAYFMEDVGSWMIITADSLAVLVCSMAIMGLINNSKDHRRWIEYSCFVGLMLAVFWFYYMLRMPKFRWDVIWLPLGPLSGSGVCLFVDHLISESSEEVRKLRSYMYAFKAG
;
A
#
# COMPACT_ATOMS: atom_id res chain seq x y z
N MET A 1 45.05 -39.32 3.07
CA MET A 1 45.28 -38.01 2.40
C MET A 1 44.20 -37.79 1.35
N ARG A 2 43.48 -36.64 1.45
CA ARG A 2 42.70 -35.86 0.45
C ARG A 2 41.69 -36.60 -0.46
N LYS A 3 40.38 -36.45 -0.21
CA LYS A 3 39.43 -35.39 -0.68
C LYS A 3 39.17 -35.40 -2.19
N LEU A 4 37.93 -35.70 -2.58
CA LEU A 4 37.19 -34.95 -3.61
C LEU A 4 35.68 -35.20 -3.43
N ALA A 5 35.14 -34.52 -2.41
CA ALA A 5 33.72 -34.23 -2.32
C ALA A 5 33.36 -33.36 -3.54
N ARG A 6 32.64 -33.94 -4.51
CA ARG A 6 32.01 -33.18 -5.58
C ARG A 6 30.76 -32.53 -4.98
N ASN A 7 31.00 -31.45 -4.23
CA ASN A 7 29.96 -30.58 -3.73
C ASN A 7 29.11 -30.13 -4.91
N PHE A 8 27.84 -30.51 -4.87
CA PHE A 8 26.76 -30.04 -5.71
C PHE A 8 26.62 -28.53 -5.49
N ARG A 9 27.45 -27.76 -6.19
CA ARG A 9 27.28 -26.31 -6.32
C ARG A 9 26.10 -26.13 -7.26
N LYS A 10 24.88 -26.14 -6.70
CA LYS A 10 23.72 -25.49 -7.31
C LYS A 10 24.12 -24.03 -7.48
N SER A 11 24.68 -23.68 -8.64
CA SER A 11 24.92 -22.29 -8.99
C SER A 11 23.57 -21.69 -9.37
N GLU A 12 23.37 -20.46 -8.94
CA GLU A 12 22.21 -19.61 -9.19
C GLU A 12 22.01 -19.25 -10.69
N ASP A 13 22.70 -19.93 -11.61
CA ASP A 13 22.78 -19.61 -13.03
C ASP A 13 21.61 -20.19 -13.85
N ASP A 14 20.83 -21.12 -13.31
CA ASP A 14 19.63 -21.68 -13.99
C ASP A 14 18.45 -20.70 -14.05
N LYS A 15 18.57 -19.50 -13.46
CA LYS A 15 17.51 -18.47 -13.53
C LYS A 15 17.56 -17.63 -14.80
N PHE A 16 18.62 -17.77 -15.61
CA PHE A 16 18.87 -16.99 -16.83
C PHE A 16 19.23 -17.85 -18.05
N SER A 17 18.90 -19.15 -18.04
CA SER A 17 19.04 -20.00 -19.21
C SER A 17 17.99 -19.64 -20.26
N LEU A 18 18.45 -19.37 -21.49
CA LEU A 18 17.60 -19.22 -22.67
C LEU A 18 16.75 -20.49 -22.89
N PRO A 19 15.52 -20.38 -23.40
CA PRO A 19 14.66 -21.53 -23.65
C PRO A 19 15.37 -22.50 -24.60
N THR A 20 15.73 -23.67 -24.09
CA THR A 20 16.31 -24.76 -24.89
C THR A 20 15.20 -25.49 -25.62
N LEU A 21 15.55 -26.14 -26.75
CA LEU A 21 14.65 -26.81 -27.70
C LEU A 21 13.61 -27.79 -27.07
N ASP A 22 13.81 -28.18 -25.81
CA ASP A 22 12.91 -29.03 -25.00
C ASP A 22 11.65 -28.28 -24.49
N ASP A 23 11.60 -26.94 -24.54
CA ASP A 23 10.43 -26.10 -24.22
C ASP A 23 9.26 -26.24 -25.23
N SER A 24 9.48 -26.98 -26.32
CA SER A 24 8.46 -27.25 -27.33
C SER A 24 7.54 -28.43 -26.97
N ARG A 25 7.84 -29.14 -25.87
CA ARG A 25 6.98 -30.21 -25.36
C ARG A 25 5.80 -29.58 -24.60
N PRO A 26 4.55 -29.99 -24.87
CA PRO A 26 3.42 -29.55 -24.05
C PRO A 26 3.69 -29.92 -22.59
N MET A 27 3.65 -28.91 -21.73
CA MET A 27 3.94 -29.01 -20.30
C MET A 27 3.06 -30.09 -19.65
N ASP A 28 3.65 -30.92 -18.79
CA ASP A 28 2.89 -32.00 -18.16
C ASP A 28 1.83 -31.43 -17.21
N THR A 29 0.71 -32.13 -17.07
CA THR A 29 -0.42 -31.70 -16.23
C THR A 29 -0.01 -31.50 -14.77
N HIS A 30 0.95 -32.29 -14.28
CA HIS A 30 1.51 -32.16 -12.94
C HIS A 30 2.39 -30.91 -12.81
N GLU A 31 3.24 -30.63 -13.80
CA GLU A 31 4.10 -29.44 -13.84
C GLU A 31 3.24 -28.16 -13.90
N GLN A 32 2.17 -28.18 -14.69
CA GLN A 32 1.23 -27.07 -14.80
C GLN A 32 0.51 -26.78 -13.45
N GLU A 33 0.07 -27.82 -12.74
CA GLU A 33 -0.54 -27.67 -11.40
C GLU A 33 0.47 -27.14 -10.37
N GLU A 34 1.73 -27.54 -10.43
CA GLU A 34 2.80 -27.05 -9.56
C GLU A 34 3.15 -25.58 -9.83
N VAL A 35 3.19 -25.18 -11.10
CA VAL A 35 3.40 -23.78 -11.50
C VAL A 35 2.26 -22.91 -10.97
N VAL A 36 0.99 -23.29 -11.19
CA VAL A 36 -0.18 -22.56 -10.67
C VAL A 36 -0.14 -22.44 -9.14
N ARG A 37 0.17 -23.55 -8.45
CA ARG A 37 0.27 -23.56 -6.98
C ARG A 37 1.43 -22.73 -6.46
N SER A 38 2.54 -22.67 -7.17
CA SER A 38 3.68 -21.81 -6.81
C SER A 38 3.36 -20.33 -6.98
N LEU A 39 2.68 -19.96 -8.08
CA LEU A 39 2.19 -18.61 -8.34
C LEU A 39 1.20 -18.14 -7.28
N GLU A 40 0.26 -18.98 -6.88
CA GLU A 40 -0.70 -18.70 -5.80
C GLU A 40 0.01 -18.37 -4.47
N ARG A 41 1.01 -19.19 -4.10
CA ARG A 41 1.79 -18.98 -2.87
C ARG A 41 2.63 -17.71 -2.94
N MET A 42 3.29 -17.47 -4.07
CA MET A 42 4.10 -16.27 -4.28
C MET A 42 3.22 -15.01 -4.22
N HIS A 43 2.06 -15.03 -4.88
CA HIS A 43 1.11 -13.92 -4.86
C HIS A 43 0.57 -13.64 -3.44
N ALA A 44 0.17 -14.69 -2.71
CA ALA A 44 -0.31 -14.54 -1.33
C ALA A 44 0.78 -13.95 -0.42
N GLN A 45 2.02 -14.38 -0.57
CA GLN A 45 3.15 -13.87 0.22
C GLN A 45 3.50 -12.42 -0.14
N GLN A 46 3.55 -12.08 -1.43
CA GLN A 46 3.79 -10.71 -1.89
C GLN A 46 2.68 -9.77 -1.44
N SER A 47 1.43 -10.19 -1.55
CA SER A 47 0.27 -9.44 -1.08
C SER A 47 0.39 -9.09 0.40
N LEU A 48 0.69 -10.07 1.26
CA LEU A 48 0.87 -9.85 2.69
C LEU A 48 2.06 -8.93 3.00
N GLN A 49 3.18 -9.10 2.30
CA GLN A 49 4.36 -8.25 2.48
C GLN A 49 4.05 -6.78 2.13
N TRP A 50 3.43 -6.52 0.98
CA TRP A 50 3.06 -5.18 0.56
C TRP A 50 2.03 -4.55 1.50
N LYS A 51 0.98 -5.29 1.88
CA LYS A 51 -0.01 -4.83 2.86
C LYS A 51 0.66 -4.43 4.18
N SER A 52 1.62 -5.22 4.65
CA SER A 52 2.37 -4.95 5.89
C SER A 52 3.26 -3.72 5.78
N VAL A 53 4.01 -3.56 4.68
CA VAL A 53 4.87 -2.38 4.46
C VAL A 53 4.06 -1.10 4.42
N PHE A 54 2.95 -1.06 3.66
CA PHE A 54 2.10 0.12 3.58
C PHE A 54 1.40 0.43 4.90
N ALA A 55 0.92 -0.59 5.63
CA ALA A 55 0.35 -0.41 6.96
C ALA A 55 1.37 0.18 7.94
N ALA A 56 2.62 -0.29 7.92
CA ALA A 56 3.69 0.24 8.76
C ALA A 56 4.03 1.70 8.41
N LEU A 57 4.10 2.04 7.12
CA LEU A 57 4.34 3.42 6.68
C LEU A 57 3.22 4.36 7.12
N LEU A 58 1.96 3.96 6.96
CA LEU A 58 0.80 4.72 7.43
C LEU A 58 0.80 4.88 8.95
N PHE A 59 1.19 3.83 9.68
CA PHE A 59 1.28 3.87 11.13
C PHE A 59 2.33 4.90 11.60
N CYS A 60 3.51 4.90 10.98
CA CYS A 60 4.54 5.91 11.24
C CYS A 60 4.05 7.33 10.95
N TYR A 61 3.32 7.53 9.86
CA TYR A 61 2.72 8.82 9.52
C TYR A 61 1.66 9.25 10.54
N ALA A 62 0.78 8.34 10.96
CA ALA A 62 -0.22 8.62 12.01
C ALA A 62 0.44 8.98 13.35
N ALA A 63 1.52 8.31 13.73
CA ALA A 63 2.28 8.64 14.93
C ALA A 63 2.90 10.04 14.86
N PHE A 64 3.41 10.43 13.69
CA PHE A 64 3.92 11.78 13.46
C PHE A 64 2.81 12.84 13.59
N LEU A 65 1.61 12.59 13.05
CA LEU A 65 0.46 13.48 13.21
C LEU A 65 -0.01 13.58 14.67
N LEU A 66 0.00 12.48 15.42
CA LEU A 66 -0.31 12.51 16.86
C LEU A 66 0.69 13.38 17.64
N TYR A 67 1.97 13.27 17.31
CA TYR A 67 3.00 14.15 17.88
C TYR A 67 2.75 15.62 17.51
N SER A 68 2.39 15.88 16.24
CA SER A 68 2.03 17.21 15.75
C SER A 68 0.85 17.82 16.52
N ILE A 69 -0.22 17.04 16.75
CA ILE A 69 -1.39 17.44 17.55
C ILE A 69 -0.98 17.78 18.98
N TYR A 70 -0.18 16.92 19.61
CA TYR A 70 0.28 17.13 20.98
C TYR A 70 1.09 18.42 21.11
N GLN A 71 2.00 18.66 20.16
CA GLN A 71 2.77 19.91 20.10
C GLN A 71 1.88 21.13 19.88
N GLN A 72 0.93 21.06 18.94
CA GLN A 72 0.02 22.16 18.65
C GLN A 72 -0.91 22.49 19.83
N ALA A 73 -1.26 21.49 20.66
CA ALA A 73 -2.10 21.68 21.84
C ALA A 73 -1.35 22.32 23.03
N LEU A 74 -0.07 22.00 23.22
CA LEU A 74 0.74 22.50 24.33
C LEU A 74 1.52 23.78 24.00
N PHE A 75 2.05 23.86 22.79
CA PHE A 75 2.88 24.95 22.29
C PHE A 75 2.31 25.46 20.96
N PRO A 76 1.17 26.18 21.02
CA PRO A 76 0.48 26.61 19.81
C PRO A 76 1.41 27.47 18.96
N TRP A 77 1.50 27.11 17.67
CA TRP A 77 2.27 27.83 16.65
C TRP A 77 3.80 27.72 16.75
N GLU A 78 4.36 26.87 17.61
CA GLU A 78 5.80 26.58 17.54
C GLU A 78 6.19 25.79 16.28
N LEU A 79 5.29 24.93 15.80
CA LEU A 79 5.50 24.18 14.57
C LEU A 79 5.41 25.11 13.36
N ARG A 80 6.54 25.28 12.66
CA ARG A 80 6.68 26.22 11.52
C ARG A 80 5.58 26.07 10.47
N TYR A 81 5.17 24.84 10.14
CA TYR A 81 4.14 24.60 9.12
C TYR A 81 2.72 24.93 9.59
N HIS A 82 2.43 24.86 10.89
CA HIS A 82 1.16 25.33 11.45
C HIS A 82 1.15 26.83 11.68
N ALA A 83 2.28 27.42 12.09
CA ALA A 83 2.45 28.86 12.29
C ALA A 83 2.02 29.71 11.08
N TYR A 84 2.16 29.17 9.86
CA TYR A 84 1.75 29.89 8.66
C TYR A 84 0.24 30.14 8.57
N PHE A 85 -0.57 29.29 9.19
CA PHE A 85 -2.02 29.41 9.16
C PHE A 85 -2.60 30.21 10.34
N MET A 86 -1.74 30.79 11.19
CA MET A 86 -2.15 31.47 12.42
C MET A 86 -3.14 32.62 12.21
N GLU A 87 -3.05 33.32 11.07
CA GLU A 87 -3.91 34.46 10.76
C GLU A 87 -5.30 34.06 10.24
N ASP A 88 -5.41 32.92 9.53
CA ASP A 88 -6.63 32.50 8.82
C ASP A 88 -7.35 31.31 9.47
N VAL A 89 -6.66 30.50 10.28
CA VAL A 89 -7.16 29.23 10.82
C VAL A 89 -6.96 29.22 12.34
N GLY A 90 -8.00 28.88 13.10
CA GLY A 90 -7.87 28.69 14.55
C GLY A 90 -7.07 27.42 14.90
N SER A 91 -6.30 27.44 15.99
CA SER A 91 -5.53 26.27 16.45
C SER A 91 -6.40 25.02 16.62
N TRP A 92 -7.64 25.18 17.08
CA TRP A 92 -8.62 24.09 17.20
C TRP A 92 -8.95 23.42 15.86
N MET A 93 -9.03 24.18 14.76
CA MET A 93 -9.29 23.63 13.43
C MET A 93 -8.12 22.79 12.91
N ILE A 94 -6.89 23.16 13.25
CA ILE A 94 -5.69 22.39 12.91
C ILE A 94 -5.72 21.06 13.67
N ILE A 95 -5.98 21.11 14.98
CA ILE A 95 -6.08 19.91 15.82
C ILE A 95 -7.17 18.96 15.31
N THR A 96 -8.34 19.48 14.91
CA THR A 96 -9.42 18.63 14.38
C THR A 96 -9.09 18.05 13.00
N ALA A 97 -8.45 18.82 12.12
CA ALA A 97 -8.00 18.35 10.82
C ALA A 97 -6.94 17.24 10.94
N ASP A 98 -5.95 17.42 11.81
CA ASP A 98 -4.92 16.41 12.07
C ASP A 98 -5.51 15.17 12.74
N SER A 99 -6.48 15.34 13.66
CA SER A 99 -7.19 14.23 14.29
C SER A 99 -7.99 13.41 13.26
N LEU A 100 -8.66 14.08 12.32
CA LEU A 100 -9.34 13.43 11.19
C LEU A 100 -8.35 12.71 10.28
N ALA A 101 -7.17 13.28 10.02
CA ALA A 101 -6.14 12.61 9.24
C ALA A 101 -5.62 11.33 9.92
N VAL A 102 -5.46 11.34 11.25
CA VAL A 102 -5.13 10.13 12.03
C VAL A 102 -6.23 9.07 11.91
N LEU A 103 -7.51 9.48 11.98
CA LEU A 103 -8.65 8.57 11.78
C LEU A 103 -8.68 7.98 10.36
N VAL A 104 -8.40 8.77 9.34
CA VAL A 104 -8.29 8.27 7.95
C VAL A 104 -7.17 7.22 7.85
N CYS A 105 -6.01 7.49 8.43
CA CYS A 105 -4.89 6.55 8.41
C CYS A 105 -5.21 5.25 9.17
N SER A 106 -5.87 5.33 10.32
CA SER A 106 -6.25 4.13 11.09
C SER A 106 -7.32 3.30 10.37
N MET A 107 -8.30 3.94 9.72
CA MET A 107 -9.28 3.25 8.87
C MET A 107 -8.61 2.57 7.67
N ALA A 108 -7.65 3.22 7.02
CA ALA A 108 -6.89 2.63 5.91
C ALA A 108 -6.06 1.41 6.36
N ILE A 109 -5.39 1.49 7.52
CA ILE A 109 -4.66 0.35 8.11
C ILE A 109 -5.61 -0.80 8.45
N MET A 110 -6.76 -0.49 9.05
CA MET A 110 -7.77 -1.50 9.39
C MET A 110 -8.36 -2.16 8.13
N GLY A 111 -8.55 -1.38 7.06
CA GLY A 111 -8.94 -1.89 5.74
C GLY A 111 -7.88 -2.79 5.11
N LEU A 112 -6.59 -2.46 5.24
CA LEU A 112 -5.50 -3.29 4.71
C LEU A 112 -5.35 -4.64 5.43
N ILE A 113 -5.50 -4.65 6.76
CA ILE A 113 -5.30 -5.85 7.60
C ILE A 113 -6.52 -6.78 7.55
N ASN A 114 -7.72 -6.23 7.45
CA ASN A 114 -8.93 -7.03 7.48
C ASN A 114 -9.21 -7.68 6.11
N ASN A 115 -9.40 -9.00 6.07
CA ASN A 115 -9.81 -9.72 4.85
C ASN A 115 -11.34 -9.85 4.72
N SER A 116 -12.11 -9.28 5.65
CA SER A 116 -13.59 -9.33 5.60
C SER A 116 -14.14 -8.53 4.43
N LYS A 117 -15.33 -8.86 3.92
CA LYS A 117 -16.02 -8.13 2.81
C LYS A 117 -16.14 -6.63 3.05
N ASP A 118 -16.11 -6.19 4.30
CA ASP A 118 -16.18 -4.77 4.66
C ASP A 118 -14.86 -4.00 4.48
N HIS A 119 -13.72 -4.67 4.25
CA HIS A 119 -12.42 -4.02 4.08
C HIS A 119 -12.43 -2.95 2.99
N ARG A 120 -13.02 -3.28 1.83
CA ARG A 120 -13.13 -2.37 0.71
C ARG A 120 -13.92 -1.09 1.04
N ARG A 121 -14.99 -1.22 1.84
CA ARG A 121 -15.76 -0.05 2.32
C ARG A 121 -14.91 0.83 3.21
N TRP A 122 -14.12 0.26 4.14
CA TRP A 122 -13.22 1.04 5.00
C TRP A 122 -12.19 1.82 4.19
N ILE A 123 -11.61 1.21 3.15
CA ILE A 123 -10.64 1.89 2.28
C ILE A 123 -11.34 2.98 1.45
N GLU A 124 -12.51 2.71 0.86
CA GLU A 124 -13.30 3.70 0.12
C GLU A 124 -13.71 4.91 1.00
N TYR A 125 -14.19 4.67 2.23
CA TYR A 125 -14.49 5.74 3.18
C TYR A 125 -13.26 6.55 3.55
N SER A 126 -12.13 5.89 3.81
CA SER A 126 -10.86 6.57 4.12
C SER A 126 -10.42 7.47 2.96
N CYS A 127 -10.61 7.04 1.71
CA CYS A 127 -10.31 7.84 0.53
C CYS A 127 -11.23 9.06 0.40
N PHE A 128 -12.54 8.90 0.64
CA PHE A 128 -13.49 10.00 0.57
C PHE A 128 -13.20 11.07 1.62
N VAL A 129 -12.96 10.65 2.87
CA VAL A 129 -12.60 11.57 3.96
C VAL A 129 -11.22 12.20 3.72
N GLY A 130 -10.26 11.43 3.20
CA GLY A 130 -8.94 11.93 2.78
C GLY A 130 -9.04 13.01 1.69
N LEU A 131 -9.94 12.85 0.72
CA LEU A 131 -10.20 13.85 -0.33
C LEU A 131 -10.80 15.14 0.26
N MET A 132 -11.75 15.03 1.18
CA MET A 132 -12.31 16.20 1.85
C MET A 132 -11.25 16.97 2.65
N LEU A 133 -10.35 16.27 3.35
CA LEU A 133 -9.21 16.87 4.04
C LEU A 133 -8.22 17.53 3.07
N ALA A 134 -7.95 16.91 1.91
CA ALA A 134 -7.09 17.49 0.90
C ALA A 134 -7.68 18.78 0.32
N VAL A 135 -8.98 18.81 0.04
CA VAL A 135 -9.67 20.02 -0.43
C VAL A 135 -9.64 21.11 0.64
N PHE A 136 -9.88 20.75 1.91
CA PHE A 136 -9.77 21.68 3.04
C PHE A 136 -8.38 22.33 3.10
N TRP A 137 -7.31 21.54 3.13
CA TRP A 137 -5.94 22.07 3.19
C TRP A 137 -5.55 22.85 1.94
N PHE A 138 -5.99 22.41 0.75
CA PHE A 138 -5.74 23.11 -0.50
C PHE A 138 -6.43 24.48 -0.53
N TYR A 139 -7.65 24.57 -0.03
CA TYR A 139 -8.38 25.84 0.10
C TYR A 139 -7.61 26.85 0.97
N TYR A 140 -7.11 26.43 2.14
CA TYR A 140 -6.32 27.32 3.01
C TYR A 140 -4.94 27.64 2.42
N MET A 141 -4.31 26.70 1.71
CA MET A 141 -3.06 26.96 0.98
C MET A 141 -3.23 28.02 -0.11
N LEU A 142 -4.36 28.05 -0.83
CA LEU A 142 -4.64 29.06 -1.85
C LEU A 142 -4.95 30.44 -1.26
N ARG A 143 -5.50 30.47 -0.05
CA ARG A 143 -5.82 31.72 0.65
C ARG A 143 -4.58 32.43 1.18
N MET A 144 -3.48 31.69 1.35
CA MET A 144 -2.23 32.23 1.84
C MET A 144 -1.58 33.21 0.85
N PRO A 145 -1.03 34.35 1.32
CA PRO A 145 -0.45 35.38 0.45
C PRO A 145 0.84 34.94 -0.26
N LYS A 146 1.51 33.90 0.23
CA LYS A 146 2.70 33.29 -0.39
C LYS A 146 2.54 31.78 -0.45
N PHE A 147 2.51 31.24 -1.67
CA PHE A 147 2.45 29.80 -1.88
C PHE A 147 3.76 29.12 -1.44
N ARG A 148 3.66 28.15 -0.54
CA ARG A 148 4.80 27.48 0.10
C ARG A 148 4.73 25.98 -0.11
N TRP A 149 5.66 25.46 -0.90
CA TRP A 149 5.75 24.05 -1.22
C TRP A 149 6.03 23.15 0.00
N ASP A 150 6.64 23.70 1.05
CA ASP A 150 6.93 22.98 2.30
C ASP A 150 5.70 22.43 3.02
N VAL A 151 4.51 22.95 2.69
CA VAL A 151 3.22 22.64 3.36
C VAL A 151 2.38 21.68 2.50
N ILE A 152 2.84 21.36 1.28
CA ILE A 152 2.08 20.54 0.33
C ILE A 152 1.87 19.11 0.81
N TRP A 153 2.70 18.62 1.74
CA TRP A 153 2.56 17.29 2.31
C TRP A 153 1.32 17.14 3.20
N LEU A 154 0.74 18.21 3.76
CA LEU A 154 -0.49 18.13 4.55
C LEU A 154 -1.72 17.66 3.73
N PRO A 155 -2.03 18.27 2.57
CA PRO A 155 -3.10 17.75 1.70
C PRO A 155 -2.70 16.45 1.01
N LEU A 156 -1.42 16.30 0.62
CA LEU A 156 -0.99 15.12 -0.12
C LEU A 156 -0.85 13.88 0.75
N GLY A 157 -0.50 13.99 2.03
CA GLY A 157 -0.19 12.85 2.90
C GLY A 157 -1.36 11.88 3.04
N PRO A 158 -2.50 12.30 3.61
CA PRO A 158 -3.66 11.43 3.79
C PRO A 158 -4.30 10.98 2.46
N LEU A 159 -4.27 11.85 1.44
CA LEU A 159 -4.78 11.54 0.10
C LEU A 159 -3.92 10.50 -0.62
N SER A 160 -2.60 10.69 -0.61
CA SER A 160 -1.65 9.74 -1.21
C SER A 160 -1.67 8.40 -0.48
N GLY A 161 -1.74 8.42 0.85
CA GLY A 161 -1.86 7.22 1.68
C GLY A 161 -3.10 6.40 1.34
N SER A 162 -4.28 7.02 1.38
CA SER A 162 -5.54 6.33 1.06
C SER A 162 -5.63 5.90 -0.42
N GLY A 163 -5.16 6.73 -1.36
CA GLY A 163 -5.12 6.40 -2.78
C GLY A 163 -4.19 5.22 -3.10
N VAL A 164 -2.99 5.19 -2.51
CA VAL A 164 -2.06 4.06 -2.65
C VAL A 164 -2.66 2.80 -2.04
N CYS A 165 -3.38 2.89 -0.92
CA CYS A 165 -4.07 1.74 -0.33
C CYS A 165 -5.17 1.18 -1.24
N LEU A 166 -5.98 2.03 -1.86
CA LEU A 166 -6.98 1.59 -2.86
C LEU A 166 -6.30 0.94 -4.07
N PHE A 167 -5.20 1.52 -4.55
CA PHE A 167 -4.48 0.99 -5.70
C PHE A 167 -3.88 -0.39 -5.39
N VAL A 168 -3.25 -0.55 -4.23
CA VAL A 168 -2.70 -1.83 -3.78
C VAL A 168 -3.80 -2.86 -3.59
N ASP A 169 -4.94 -2.48 -3.01
CA ASP A 169 -6.11 -3.37 -2.87
C ASP A 169 -6.65 -3.82 -4.23
N HIS A 170 -6.76 -2.90 -5.19
CA HIS A 170 -7.17 -3.21 -6.55
C HIS A 170 -6.21 -4.16 -7.25
N LEU A 171 -4.89 -3.90 -7.18
CA LEU A 171 -3.87 -4.78 -7.78
C LEU A 171 -3.90 -6.19 -7.20
N ILE A 172 -4.09 -6.31 -5.88
CA ILE A 172 -4.18 -7.61 -5.21
C ILE A 172 -5.45 -8.35 -5.64
N SER A 173 -6.57 -7.64 -5.80
CA SER A 173 -7.82 -8.21 -6.30
C SER A 173 -7.67 -8.68 -7.75
N GLU A 174 -7.13 -7.85 -8.63
CA GLU A 174 -6.96 -8.17 -10.05
C GLU A 174 -6.05 -9.39 -10.25
N SER A 175 -4.90 -9.42 -9.57
CA SER A 175 -3.99 -10.56 -9.66
C SER A 175 -4.60 -11.85 -9.11
N SER A 176 -5.44 -11.78 -8.07
CA SER A 176 -6.19 -12.96 -7.60
C SER A 176 -7.18 -13.49 -8.64
N GLU A 177 -7.80 -12.61 -9.44
CA GLU A 177 -8.71 -13.00 -10.50
C GLU A 177 -7.97 -13.64 -11.68
N GLU A 178 -6.81 -13.13 -12.04
CA GLU A 178 -5.97 -13.71 -13.09
C GLU A 178 -5.52 -15.13 -12.73
N VAL A 179 -5.07 -15.34 -11.49
CA VAL A 179 -4.72 -16.67 -10.98
C VAL A 179 -5.93 -17.62 -11.00
N ARG A 180 -7.12 -17.11 -10.64
CA ARG A 180 -8.37 -17.88 -10.72
C ARG A 180 -8.75 -18.22 -12.16
N LYS A 181 -8.57 -17.29 -13.11
CA LYS A 181 -8.78 -17.54 -14.55
C LYS A 181 -7.81 -18.60 -15.06
N LEU A 182 -6.53 -18.52 -14.69
CA LEU A 182 -5.52 -19.52 -15.07
C LEU A 182 -5.91 -20.92 -14.58
N ARG A 183 -6.34 -21.04 -13.33
CA ARG A 183 -6.88 -22.30 -12.77
C ARG A 183 -8.12 -22.78 -13.55
N SER A 184 -9.02 -21.87 -13.93
CA SER A 184 -10.22 -22.24 -14.71
C SER A 184 -9.90 -22.76 -16.11
N TYR A 185 -8.91 -22.18 -16.79
CA TYR A 185 -8.46 -22.64 -18.11
C TYR A 185 -7.81 -24.02 -18.02
N MET A 186 -7.03 -24.28 -16.97
CA MET A 186 -6.45 -25.60 -16.70
C MET A 186 -7.55 -26.66 -16.51
N TYR A 187 -8.61 -26.37 -15.76
CA TYR A 187 -9.73 -27.30 -15.59
C TYR A 187 -10.54 -27.49 -16.88
N ALA A 188 -10.77 -26.43 -17.65
CA ALA A 188 -11.47 -26.51 -18.94
C ALA A 188 -10.70 -27.37 -19.94
N PHE A 189 -9.38 -27.25 -19.98
CA PHE A 189 -8.50 -28.08 -20.83
C PHE A 189 -8.49 -29.55 -20.38
N LYS A 190 -8.56 -29.83 -19.08
CA LYS A 190 -8.62 -31.21 -18.54
C LYS A 190 -9.97 -31.91 -18.78
N ALA A 191 -11.02 -31.16 -19.06
CA ALA A 191 -12.38 -31.66 -19.24
C ALA A 191 -12.78 -31.90 -20.70
N GLY A 192 -12.01 -31.39 -21.67
CA GLY A 192 -12.17 -31.64 -23.11
C GLY A 192 -11.22 -32.72 -23.61
#